data_AF-A0A1F6CAI5-F1
#
_entry.id   AF-A0A1F6CAI5-F1
#
_cell.length_a   1.000
_cell.length_b   1.000
_cell.length_c   1.000
_cell.angle_alpha   90.00
_cell.angle_beta   90.00
_cell.angle_gamma   90.00
#
_symmetry.space_group_name_H-M   'P 1'
#
loop_
_entity.id
_entity.type
_entity.pdbx_description
1 polymer ?
#
loop_
_entity_poly.entity_id
_entity_poly.type
_entity_poly.pdbx_seq_one_letter_code
_entity_poly.pdbx_strand_id
1 'polypeptide(L)'
;MKRRPSMPAHEKTRARLEARVLGLKGRGRAMTGKEIAADLGVSLRQVGRAVRALRMKGIPIVSSSAEPRGYWVPRTAGEVRALCAGIQRRIRALSRVRSRCLRSEWLSRAAGQRPLRRKA
;
A
#
# COMPACT_ATOMS: atom_id res chain seq x y z
N MET A 1 27.42 -30.70 -2.36
CA MET A 1 26.72 -29.52 -1.79
C MET A 1 26.57 -28.43 -2.86
N LYS A 2 25.35 -28.20 -3.40
CA LYS A 2 25.13 -27.11 -4.36
C LYS A 2 25.05 -25.77 -3.61
N ARG A 3 26.03 -24.88 -3.78
CA ARG A 3 25.97 -23.51 -3.26
C ARG A 3 24.77 -22.82 -3.90
N ARG A 4 23.81 -22.32 -3.09
CA ARG A 4 22.72 -21.50 -3.62
C ARG A 4 23.34 -20.26 -4.28
N PRO A 5 22.88 -19.87 -5.49
CA PRO A 5 23.36 -18.64 -6.12
C PRO A 5 23.12 -17.46 -5.20
N SER A 6 24.09 -16.55 -5.14
CA SER A 6 23.99 -15.37 -4.29
C SER A 6 22.85 -14.47 -4.81
N MET A 7 21.94 -14.09 -3.92
CA MET A 7 20.83 -13.21 -4.32
C MET A 7 21.37 -11.86 -4.79
N PRO A 8 20.86 -11.31 -5.91
CA PRO A 8 21.24 -9.97 -6.35
C PRO A 8 20.84 -8.92 -5.30
N ALA A 9 21.63 -7.85 -5.20
CA ALA A 9 21.54 -6.88 -4.11
C ALA A 9 20.13 -6.28 -3.93
N HIS A 10 19.43 -6.00 -5.03
CA HIS A 10 18.06 -5.47 -5.00
C HIS A 10 17.05 -6.45 -4.37
N GLU A 11 17.26 -7.74 -4.55
CA GLU A 11 16.40 -8.80 -4.00
C GLU A 11 16.65 -8.99 -2.50
N LYS A 12 17.92 -8.87 -2.07
CA LYS A 12 18.28 -8.84 -0.64
C LYS A 12 17.64 -7.64 0.08
N THR A 13 17.72 -6.44 -0.51
CA THR A 13 17.10 -5.23 0.05
C THR A 13 15.58 -5.40 0.16
N ARG A 14 14.95 -5.95 -0.88
CA ARG A 14 13.51 -6.25 -0.86
C ARG A 14 13.15 -7.24 0.24
N ALA A 15 13.89 -8.34 0.37
CA ALA A 15 13.64 -9.36 1.40
C ALA A 15 13.76 -8.80 2.82
N ARG A 16 14.79 -7.98 3.08
CA ARG A 16 14.95 -7.28 4.37
C ARG A 16 13.77 -6.37 4.69
N LEU A 17 13.31 -5.63 3.68
CA LEU A 17 12.20 -4.72 3.86
C LEU A 17 10.86 -5.44 4.04
N GLU A 18 10.61 -6.51 3.29
CA GLU A 18 9.44 -7.37 3.49
C GLU A 18 9.45 -7.96 4.92
N ALA A 19 10.59 -8.52 5.36
CA ALA A 19 10.74 -9.04 6.72
C ALA A 19 10.50 -7.96 7.79
N ARG A 20 11.01 -6.74 7.58
CA ARG A 20 10.83 -5.64 8.52
C ARG A 20 9.37 -5.26 8.70
N VAL A 21 8.63 -5.13 7.60
CA VAL A 21 7.18 -4.83 7.62
C VAL A 21 6.39 -5.94 8.29
N LEU A 22 6.73 -7.21 8.01
CA LEU A 22 6.06 -8.37 8.61
C LEU A 22 6.32 -8.49 10.12
N GLY A 23 7.43 -7.93 10.61
CA GLY A 23 7.75 -7.85 12.04
C GLY A 23 6.90 -6.85 12.83
N LEU A 24 6.19 -5.93 12.17
CA LEU A 24 5.37 -4.88 12.80
C LEU A 24 4.01 -5.44 13.27
N LYS A 25 4.02 -6.45 14.15
CA LYS A 25 2.80 -7.17 14.56
C LYS A 25 2.01 -6.42 15.64
N GLY A 26 0.77 -6.10 15.34
CA GLY A 26 -0.19 -5.42 16.20
C GLY A 26 -0.09 -3.90 16.12
N ARG A 27 -1.18 -3.22 16.49
CA ARG A 27 -1.30 -1.76 16.44
C ARG A 27 -0.18 -1.01 17.18
N GLY A 28 0.30 -1.53 18.32
CA GLY A 28 1.38 -0.92 19.11
C GLY A 28 2.79 -1.03 18.51
N ARG A 29 2.95 -1.71 17.36
CA ARG A 29 4.23 -1.80 16.63
C ARG A 29 4.21 -0.98 15.33
N ALA A 30 3.27 -0.06 15.19
CA ALA A 30 3.15 0.76 13.98
C ALA A 30 4.42 1.57 13.74
N MET A 31 4.85 1.63 12.48
CA MET A 31 5.94 2.49 12.02
C MET A 31 5.54 3.20 10.73
N THR A 32 5.83 4.49 10.66
CA THR A 32 5.69 5.28 9.44
C THR A 32 6.64 4.78 8.36
N GLY A 33 6.30 5.07 7.10
CA GLY A 33 7.20 4.75 5.98
C GLY A 33 8.56 5.44 6.09
N LYS A 34 8.62 6.63 6.72
CA LYS A 34 9.87 7.38 6.93
C LYS A 34 10.78 6.66 7.92
N GLU A 35 10.22 6.17 9.03
CA GLU A 35 10.99 5.40 10.01
C GLU A 35 11.51 4.09 9.41
N ILE A 36 10.68 3.35 8.65
CA ILE A 36 11.12 2.11 7.97
C ILE A 36 12.22 2.41 6.92
N ALA A 37 12.08 3.52 6.20
CA ALA A 37 13.06 3.94 5.20
C ALA A 37 14.42 4.26 5.82
N ALA A 38 14.41 5.03 6.92
CA ALA A 38 15.61 5.40 7.66
C ALA A 38 16.30 4.17 8.29
N ASP A 39 15.51 3.30 8.94
CA ASP A 39 15.98 2.08 9.61
C ASP A 39 16.71 1.11 8.67
N LEU A 40 16.30 1.08 7.39
CA LEU A 40 16.85 0.15 6.39
C LEU A 40 17.76 0.81 5.35
N GLY A 41 17.95 2.13 5.40
CA GLY A 41 18.74 2.86 4.40
C GLY A 41 18.15 2.78 2.99
N VAL A 42 16.82 2.88 2.85
CA VAL A 42 16.12 2.77 1.56
C VAL A 42 15.22 3.98 1.30
N SER A 43 14.76 4.12 0.06
CA SER A 43 13.79 5.17 -0.29
C SER A 43 12.36 4.84 0.17
N LEU A 44 11.57 5.88 0.44
CA LEU A 44 10.12 5.76 0.69
C LEU A 44 9.37 5.02 -0.42
N ARG A 45 9.81 5.20 -1.67
CA ARG A 45 9.24 4.52 -2.84
C ARG A 45 9.43 3.00 -2.76
N GLN A 46 10.59 2.55 -2.27
CA GLN A 46 10.85 1.12 -2.04
C GLN A 46 9.95 0.57 -0.93
N VAL A 47 9.76 1.32 0.17
CA VAL A 47 8.82 0.96 1.25
C VAL A 47 7.41 0.75 0.68
N GLY A 48 6.88 1.74 -0.05
CA GLY A 48 5.54 1.68 -0.62
C GLY A 48 5.36 0.53 -1.62
N ARG A 49 6.37 0.25 -2.44
CA ARG A 49 6.35 -0.88 -3.39
C ARG A 49 6.26 -2.22 -2.69
N ALA A 50 7.03 -2.43 -1.62
CA ALA A 50 7.00 -3.69 -0.91
C ALA A 50 5.72 -3.88 -0.09
N VAL A 51 5.24 -2.84 0.59
CA VAL A 51 3.92 -2.87 1.27
C VAL A 51 2.82 -3.25 0.28
N ARG A 52 2.83 -2.65 -0.92
CA ARG A 52 1.90 -3.02 -1.99
C ARG A 52 2.08 -4.47 -2.42
N ALA A 53 3.30 -4.93 -2.65
CA ALA A 53 3.58 -6.30 -3.04
C ALA A 53 3.09 -7.31 -2.00
N LEU A 54 3.33 -7.07 -0.71
CA LEU A 54 2.85 -7.92 0.38
C LEU A 54 1.32 -7.96 0.44
N ARG A 55 0.65 -6.82 0.28
CA ARG A 55 -0.82 -6.79 0.20
C ARG A 55 -1.37 -7.58 -0.99
N MET A 56 -0.72 -7.51 -2.16
CA MET A 56 -1.09 -8.30 -3.33
C MET A 56 -0.89 -9.82 -3.11
N LYS A 57 0.01 -10.21 -2.20
CA LYS A 57 0.14 -11.60 -1.73
C LYS A 57 -0.92 -12.00 -0.68
N GLY A 58 -1.89 -11.13 -0.38
CA GLY A 58 -2.95 -11.40 0.60
C GLY A 58 -2.58 -11.06 2.05
N ILE A 59 -1.43 -10.44 2.31
CA ILE A 59 -1.01 -10.12 3.68
C ILE A 59 -1.76 -8.87 4.18
N PRO A 60 -2.48 -8.97 5.30
CA PRO A 60 -3.21 -7.83 5.85
C PRO A 60 -2.20 -6.85 6.44
N ILE A 61 -1.96 -5.73 5.76
CA ILE A 61 -1.14 -4.63 6.27
C ILE A 61 -2.04 -3.42 6.41
N VAL A 62 -2.19 -2.93 7.63
CA VAL A 62 -2.89 -1.68 7.89
C VAL A 62 -1.98 -0.51 7.50
N SER A 63 -2.59 0.55 6.98
CA SER A 63 -1.94 1.85 6.82
C SER A 63 -2.88 2.90 7.39
N SER A 64 -2.42 3.61 8.41
CA SER A 64 -3.20 4.66 9.07
C SER A 64 -2.46 5.99 9.00
N SER A 65 -3.22 7.04 8.69
CA SER A 65 -2.78 8.42 8.89
C SER A 65 -3.12 8.95 10.29
N ALA A 66 -4.02 8.27 11.01
CA ALA A 66 -4.40 8.56 12.40
C ALA A 66 -3.63 7.69 13.39
N GLU A 67 -3.64 8.06 14.67
CA GLU A 67 -2.83 7.42 15.71
C GLU A 67 -3.25 5.96 15.99
N PRO A 68 -2.30 5.00 16.03
CA PRO A 68 -0.89 5.15 15.70
C PRO A 68 -0.67 5.21 14.20
N ARG A 69 0.11 6.21 13.78
CA ARG A 69 0.38 6.49 12.37
C ARG A 69 1.34 5.46 11.79
N GLY A 70 1.11 5.08 10.54
CA GLY A 70 2.04 4.24 9.76
C GLY A 70 1.47 2.88 9.40
N TYR A 71 2.37 1.90 9.31
CA TYR A 71 2.11 0.54 8.86
C TYR A 71 2.27 -0.45 10.00
N TRP A 72 1.39 -1.44 10.04
CA TRP A 72 1.51 -2.62 10.90
C TRP A 72 0.72 -3.79 10.31
N VAL A 73 1.06 -4.99 10.76
CA VAL A 73 0.33 -6.23 10.46
C VAL A 73 -0.61 -6.51 11.63
N PRO A 74 -1.92 -6.70 11.43
CA PRO A 74 -2.84 -7.12 12.48
C PRO A 74 -2.34 -8.37 13.22
N ARG A 75 -2.45 -8.36 14.55
CA ARG A 75 -2.15 -9.48 15.44
C ARG A 75 -3.41 -10.22 15.88
N THR A 76 -4.56 -9.55 15.91
CA THR A 76 -5.83 -10.15 16.37
C THR A 76 -6.88 -10.24 15.25
N ALA A 77 -7.82 -11.16 15.39
CA ALA A 77 -8.97 -11.27 14.48
C ALA A 77 -9.80 -9.97 14.46
N GLY A 78 -9.90 -9.27 15.59
CA GLY A 78 -10.58 -7.97 15.69
C GLY A 78 -9.91 -6.90 14.81
N GLU A 79 -8.58 -6.82 14.84
CA GLU A 79 -7.82 -5.90 13.98
C GLU A 79 -7.96 -6.24 12.49
N VAL A 80 -8.00 -7.54 12.14
CA VAL A 80 -8.27 -7.98 10.75
C VAL A 80 -9.67 -7.56 10.31
N ARG A 81 -10.70 -7.82 11.13
CA ARG A 81 -12.09 -7.40 10.83
C ARG A 81 -12.19 -5.88 10.68
N ALA A 82 -11.52 -5.11 11.53
CA ALA A 82 -11.48 -3.66 11.45
C ALA A 82 -10.85 -3.17 10.13
N LEU A 83 -9.75 -3.79 9.69
CA LEU A 83 -9.14 -3.53 8.38
C LEU A 83 -10.11 -3.83 7.24
N CYS A 84 -10.73 -5.01 7.22
CA CYS A 84 -11.70 -5.40 6.20
C CYS A 84 -12.90 -4.44 6.15
N ALA A 85 -13.45 -4.04 7.30
CA ALA A 85 -14.53 -3.07 7.38
C ALA A 85 -14.10 -1.70 6.86
N GLY A 86 -12.86 -1.27 7.09
CA GLY A 86 -12.28 -0.06 6.51
C GLY A 86 -12.19 -0.13 4.98
N ILE A 87 -11.70 -1.24 4.44
CA ILE A 87 -11.63 -1.49 2.99
C ILE A 87 -13.03 -1.45 2.37
N GLN A 88 -14.01 -2.13 2.99
CA GLN A 88 -15.38 -2.16 2.48
C GLN A 88 -16.03 -0.76 2.47
N ARG A 89 -15.79 0.04 3.52
CA ARG A 89 -16.22 1.44 3.54
C ARG A 89 -15.61 2.25 2.39
N ARG A 90 -14.32 2.06 2.11
CA ARG A 90 -13.62 2.75 1.02
C ARG A 90 -14.14 2.31 -0.35
N ILE A 91 -14.41 1.03 -0.55
CA ILE A 91 -15.04 0.50 -1.78
C ILE A 91 -16.40 1.18 -1.99
N ARG A 92 -17.27 1.18 -0.97
CA ARG A 92 -18.60 1.82 -1.05
C ARG A 92 -18.50 3.32 -1.36
N ALA A 93 -17.56 4.04 -0.75
CA ALA A 93 -17.33 5.45 -1.03
C ALA A 93 -16.91 5.68 -2.49
N LEU A 94 -15.95 4.90 -2.99
CA LEU A 94 -15.52 4.97 -4.39
C LEU A 94 -16.64 4.59 -5.38
N SER A 95 -17.46 3.59 -5.07
CA SER A 95 -18.63 3.25 -5.87
C SER A 95 -19.62 4.41 -5.98
N ARG A 96 -19.88 5.13 -4.89
CA ARG A 96 -20.74 6.33 -4.92
C ARG A 96 -20.17 7.44 -5.79
N VAL A 97 -18.87 7.69 -5.71
CA VAL A 97 -18.17 8.66 -6.58
C VAL A 97 -18.33 8.24 -8.04
N ARG A 98 -18.04 6.97 -8.38
CA ARG A 98 -18.24 6.42 -9.73
C ARG A 98 -19.66 6.67 -10.22
N SER A 99 -20.69 6.30 -9.44
CA SER A 99 -22.09 6.48 -9.84
C SER A 99 -22.45 7.94 -10.09
N ARG A 100 -21.89 8.88 -9.31
CA ARG A 100 -22.10 10.33 -9.54
C ARG A 100 -21.42 10.79 -10.83
N CYS A 101 -20.17 10.39 -11.06
CA CYS A 101 -19.46 10.71 -12.32
C CYS A 101 -20.21 10.21 -13.55
N LEU A 102 -20.76 8.99 -13.49
CA LEU A 102 -21.51 8.40 -14.61
C LEU A 102 -22.86 9.08 -14.88
N ARG A 103 -23.50 9.65 -13.85
CA ARG A 103 -24.78 10.37 -13.99
C ARG A 103 -24.62 11.86 -14.25
N SER A 104 -23.41 12.39 -14.07
CA SER A 104 -23.13 13.81 -14.25
C SER A 104 -22.68 14.11 -15.68
N GLU A 105 -22.86 15.36 -16.10
CA GLU A 105 -22.32 15.91 -17.35
C GLU A 105 -20.79 15.87 -17.44
N TRP A 106 -20.08 15.44 -16.38
CA TRP A 106 -18.62 15.26 -16.40
C TRP A 106 -18.15 14.30 -17.49
N LEU A 107 -18.92 13.25 -17.79
CA LEU A 107 -18.61 12.36 -18.92
C LEU A 107 -18.68 13.10 -20.26
N SER A 108 -19.75 13.87 -20.48
CA SER A 108 -19.95 14.66 -21.70
C SER A 108 -18.89 15.76 -21.83
N ARG A 109 -18.53 16.42 -20.73
CA ARG A 109 -17.46 17.43 -20.66
C ARG A 109 -16.08 16.83 -20.94
N ALA A 110 -15.78 15.65 -20.42
CA ALA A 110 -14.52 14.95 -20.68
C ALA A 110 -14.42 14.50 -22.15
N ALA A 111 -15.53 14.07 -22.76
CA ALA A 111 -15.57 13.72 -24.18
C ALA A 111 -15.31 14.93 -25.10
N GLY A 112 -15.66 16.15 -24.67
CA GLY A 112 -15.35 17.40 -25.37
C GLY A 112 -13.93 17.93 -25.15
N GLN A 113 -13.17 17.40 -24.19
CA GLN A 113 -11.78 17.79 -23.98
C GLN A 113 -10.89 17.14 -25.05
N ARG A 114 -10.50 17.92 -26.07
CA ARG A 114 -9.49 17.50 -27.05
C ARG A 114 -8.22 17.08 -26.30
N PRO A 115 -7.68 15.87 -26.53
CA PRO A 115 -6.45 15.44 -25.87
C PRO A 115 -5.34 16.42 -26.23
N LEU A 116 -4.60 16.87 -25.21
CA LEU A 116 -3.40 17.69 -25.38
C LEU A 116 -2.48 16.96 -26.37
N ARG A 117 -2.34 17.51 -27.58
CA ARG A 117 -1.39 17.02 -28.58
C ARG A 117 -0.03 16.93 -27.91
N ARG A 118 0.50 15.70 -27.77
CA ARG A 118 1.92 15.52 -27.46
C ARG A 118 2.69 16.16 -28.60
N LYS A 119 3.45 17.22 -28.30
CA LYS A 119 4.48 17.70 -29.22
C LYS A 119 5.49 16.56 -29.36
N ALA A 120 5.73 16.16 -30.60
CA ALA A 120 6.79 15.26 -31.01
C ALA A 120 8.16 15.87 -30.69
#